data_AF-A0AAV1K257-F1
#
_entry.id   AF-A0AAV1K257-F1
#
_cell.length_a   1.000
_cell.length_b   1.000
_cell.length_c   1.000
_cell.angle_alpha   90.00
_cell.angle_beta   90.00
_cell.angle_gamma   90.00
#
_symmetry.space_group_name_H-M   'P 1'
#
loop_
_entity.id
_entity.type
_entity.pdbx_description
1 polymer ?
#
loop_
_entity_poly.entity_id
_entity_poly.type
_entity_poly.pdbx_seq_one_letter_code
_entity_poly.pdbx_strand_id
1 'polypeptide(L)'
;MYTNEQNNESLFFGFLGIGVGVGSSPPPLSPSGRTNDDDAIVNIIHSAEEFVYISVMDYAPALEFTPKLKYWGKIDEAIRVAALERTVRVRLLISWWKHSSPAEEHYLRSLAALDHALPRVDIQVRRFIVPSTPDQDRIPFARVNHNKYMVTDKTAYIGTSNWSGDYFLDTAGVAFVYRPDTDEVKDASRNISRDIRRDLQDVFERDWTSPYAVPLRRL
;
A
#
# COMPACT_ATOMS: atom_id res chain seq x y z
N MET A 1 36.75 17.60 9.20
CA MET A 1 37.16 17.11 7.87
C MET A 1 37.36 15.61 8.02
N TYR A 2 36.52 14.70 7.53
CA TYR A 2 35.45 14.73 6.55
C TYR A 2 34.33 13.81 7.04
N THR A 3 33.09 14.31 7.09
CA THR A 3 31.89 13.46 7.08
C THR A 3 31.54 13.23 5.62
N ASN A 4 31.60 11.97 5.19
CA ASN A 4 31.25 11.57 3.84
C ASN A 4 29.72 11.42 3.81
N GLU A 5 29.02 12.49 3.42
CA GLU A 5 27.61 12.42 3.03
C GLU A 5 27.53 11.57 1.76
N GLN A 6 27.26 10.27 1.92
CA GLN A 6 26.80 9.45 0.82
C GLN A 6 25.36 9.86 0.52
N ASN A 7 25.21 10.74 -0.45
CA ASN A 7 23.98 10.96 -1.20
C ASN A 7 23.44 9.60 -1.64
N ASN A 8 22.40 9.15 -0.94
CA ASN A 8 21.66 7.93 -1.26
C ASN A 8 20.66 8.28 -2.38
N GLU A 9 21.18 8.65 -3.55
CA GLU A 9 20.36 8.80 -4.75
C GLU A 9 19.85 7.41 -5.13
N SER A 10 18.58 7.19 -4.82
CA SER A 10 17.82 6.03 -5.27
C SER A 10 17.88 5.98 -6.80
N LEU A 11 18.21 4.83 -7.39
CA LEU A 11 18.22 4.67 -8.84
C LEU A 11 16.79 4.81 -9.39
N PHE A 12 16.42 6.04 -9.74
CA PHE A 12 15.33 6.35 -10.64
C PHE A 12 15.85 6.21 -12.07
N PHE A 13 15.33 5.26 -12.84
CA PHE A 13 15.56 5.25 -14.28
C PHE A 13 14.66 6.33 -14.90
N GLY A 14 15.14 7.57 -14.92
CA GLY A 14 14.47 8.72 -15.54
C GLY A 14 15.26 9.27 -16.72
N PHE A 15 15.23 8.56 -17.86
CA PHE A 15 15.47 9.22 -19.15
C PHE A 15 14.10 9.47 -19.78
N LEU A 16 13.68 10.75 -19.82
CA LEU A 16 12.37 11.31 -20.23
C LEU A 16 11.32 11.40 -19.11
N GLY A 17 11.36 12.45 -18.26
CA GLY A 17 10.25 13.02 -17.47
C GLY A 17 9.45 12.12 -16.51
N ILE A 18 9.56 10.81 -16.62
CA ILE A 18 8.71 9.81 -15.98
C ILE A 18 9.63 9.00 -15.07
N GLY A 19 9.30 8.97 -13.78
CA GLY A 19 10.03 8.16 -12.81
C GLY A 19 9.47 6.75 -12.77
N VAL A 20 10.21 5.77 -13.32
CA VAL A 20 9.93 4.35 -13.12
C VAL A 20 11.00 3.75 -12.21
N GLY A 21 10.56 3.07 -11.15
CA GLY A 21 11.41 2.40 -10.18
C GLY A 21 11.00 0.95 -9.97
N VAL A 22 11.96 0.14 -9.51
CA VAL A 22 11.72 -1.25 -9.09
C VAL A 22 12.22 -1.42 -7.66
N GLY A 23 11.32 -1.81 -6.77
CA GLY A 23 11.67 -2.22 -5.41
C GLY A 23 11.85 -3.73 -5.32
N SER A 24 12.57 -4.20 -4.31
CA SER A 24 12.65 -5.64 -4.03
C SER A 24 12.81 -5.97 -2.54
N SER A 25 12.39 -7.18 -2.18
CA SER A 25 12.62 -7.81 -0.87
C SER A 25 13.05 -9.27 -1.04
N PRO A 26 13.66 -9.90 -0.01
CA PRO A 26 14.27 -9.27 1.16
C PRO A 26 15.61 -8.62 0.80
N PRO A 27 16.15 -7.70 1.62
CA PRO A 27 17.39 -6.98 1.31
C PRO A 27 18.58 -7.88 0.91
N PRO A 28 18.81 -9.05 1.53
CA PRO A 28 19.91 -9.94 1.14
C PRO A 28 19.80 -10.54 -0.28
N LEU A 29 18.62 -10.54 -0.90
CA LEU A 29 18.38 -11.05 -2.26
C LEU A 29 18.19 -9.93 -3.30
N SER A 30 18.29 -8.67 -2.87
CA SER A 30 18.19 -7.50 -3.74
C SER A 30 19.53 -7.19 -4.44
N PRO A 31 19.58 -7.08 -5.78
CA PRO A 31 20.75 -6.56 -6.49
C PRO A 31 21.11 -5.15 -6.02
N SER A 32 22.41 -4.83 -6.04
CA SER A 32 22.92 -3.51 -5.71
C SER A 32 22.22 -2.41 -6.52
N GLY A 33 21.81 -1.34 -5.84
CA GLY A 33 21.12 -0.20 -6.45
C GLY A 33 19.58 -0.28 -6.45
N ARG A 34 18.97 -1.37 -5.94
CA ARG A 34 17.52 -1.42 -5.71
C ARG A 34 17.13 -0.84 -4.35
N THR A 35 15.99 -0.17 -4.31
CA THR A 35 15.35 0.24 -3.05
C THR A 35 14.65 -0.97 -2.43
N ASN A 36 14.75 -1.15 -1.11
CA ASN A 36 13.97 -2.19 -0.45
C ASN A 36 12.48 -1.87 -0.55
N ASP A 37 11.64 -2.89 -0.76
CA ASP A 37 10.21 -2.68 -0.99
C ASP A 37 9.50 -1.97 0.16
N ASP A 38 9.85 -2.27 1.40
CA ASP A 38 9.30 -1.60 2.58
C ASP A 38 9.75 -0.15 2.70
N ASP A 39 11.01 0.16 2.38
CA ASP A 39 11.52 1.54 2.29
C ASP A 39 10.79 2.32 1.17
N ALA A 40 10.56 1.69 0.02
CA ALA A 40 9.84 2.30 -1.09
C ALA A 40 8.39 2.63 -0.70
N ILE A 41 7.68 1.70 -0.05
CA ILE A 41 6.30 1.94 0.45
C ILE A 41 6.29 3.13 1.41
N VAL A 42 7.17 3.14 2.41
CA VAL A 42 7.26 4.22 3.41
C VAL A 42 7.54 5.57 2.75
N ASN A 43 8.49 5.63 1.82
CA ASN A 43 8.81 6.85 1.08
C ASN A 43 7.63 7.36 0.24
N ILE A 44 6.90 6.46 -0.42
CA ILE A 44 5.71 6.83 -1.20
C ILE A 44 4.63 7.41 -0.27
N ILE A 45 4.37 6.77 0.87
CA ILE A 45 3.43 7.28 1.88
C ILE A 45 3.86 8.65 2.38
N HIS A 46 5.14 8.86 2.70
CA HIS A 46 5.65 10.16 3.14
C HIS A 46 5.51 11.25 2.08
N SER A 47 5.64 10.91 0.80
CA SER A 47 5.55 11.87 -0.31
C SER A 47 4.14 12.32 -0.68
N ALA A 48 3.11 11.58 -0.22
CA ALA A 48 1.71 11.87 -0.49
C ALA A 48 1.24 13.14 0.24
N GLU A 49 0.44 13.96 -0.45
CA GLU A 49 -0.06 15.22 0.07
C GLU A 49 -1.58 15.23 0.24
N GLU A 50 -2.32 14.51 -0.60
CA GLU A 50 -3.78 14.54 -0.56
C GLU A 50 -4.38 13.23 -0.06
N PHE A 51 -3.89 12.09 -0.58
CA PHE A 51 -4.43 10.80 -0.21
C PHE A 51 -3.44 9.63 -0.34
N VAL A 52 -3.71 8.58 0.42
CA VAL A 52 -3.06 7.26 0.34
C VAL A 52 -4.15 6.19 0.32
N TYR A 53 -4.28 5.48 -0.81
CA TYR A 53 -5.23 4.40 -0.98
C TYR A 53 -4.49 3.07 -1.11
N ILE A 54 -4.79 2.12 -0.23
CA ILE A 54 -4.08 0.84 -0.09
C ILE A 54 -5.05 -0.31 -0.33
N SER A 55 -4.73 -1.22 -1.24
CA SER A 55 -5.48 -2.46 -1.46
C SER A 55 -4.55 -3.67 -1.42
N VAL A 56 -4.69 -4.47 -0.36
CA VAL A 56 -3.88 -5.66 -0.11
C VAL A 56 -4.75 -6.84 0.31
N MET A 57 -4.22 -8.07 0.20
CA MET A 57 -4.94 -9.23 0.74
C MET A 57 -4.86 -9.24 2.26
N ASP A 58 -3.64 -9.24 2.81
CA ASP A 58 -3.39 -9.27 4.25
C ASP A 58 -2.58 -8.05 4.70
N TYR A 59 -2.87 -7.59 5.93
CA TYR A 59 -2.22 -6.49 6.64
C TYR A 59 -1.97 -6.84 8.10
N ALA A 60 -0.71 -6.78 8.54
CA ALA A 60 -0.37 -6.91 9.95
C ALA A 60 0.90 -6.11 10.29
N PRO A 61 0.88 -5.23 11.30
CA PRO A 61 2.09 -4.58 11.83
C PRO A 61 2.93 -5.54 12.70
N ALA A 62 3.22 -6.73 12.16
CA ALA A 62 3.87 -7.83 12.87
C ALA A 62 4.66 -8.74 11.93
N LEU A 63 5.50 -9.57 12.54
CA LEU A 63 6.08 -10.78 11.96
C LEU A 63 5.29 -11.98 12.45
N GLU A 64 4.36 -12.45 11.62
CA GLU A 64 3.39 -13.51 11.94
C GLU A 64 3.94 -14.92 11.65
N PHE A 65 4.92 -15.04 10.74
CA PHE A 65 5.49 -16.32 10.31
C PHE A 65 6.83 -16.65 10.97
N THR A 66 7.01 -16.18 12.20
CA THR A 66 8.20 -16.43 13.02
C THR A 66 7.88 -17.29 14.24
N PRO A 67 8.87 -17.98 14.84
CA PRO A 67 8.62 -18.84 16.01
C PRO A 67 8.03 -18.11 17.23
N LYS A 68 8.23 -16.80 17.30
CA LYS A 68 7.64 -15.92 18.32
C LYS A 68 7.14 -14.67 17.63
N LEU A 69 5.86 -14.36 17.81
CA LEU A 69 5.25 -13.13 17.32
C LEU A 69 6.12 -11.91 17.70
N LYS A 70 6.44 -11.08 16.72
CA LYS A 70 7.18 -9.83 16.91
C LYS A 70 6.39 -8.66 16.32
N TYR A 71 6.39 -7.54 17.01
CA TYR A 71 5.87 -6.30 16.47
C TYR A 71 6.80 -5.76 15.38
N TRP A 72 6.21 -5.32 14.27
CA TRP A 72 6.91 -4.68 13.15
C TRP A 72 6.03 -3.55 12.61
N GLY A 73 6.21 -2.36 13.16
CA GLY A 73 5.32 -1.23 12.92
C GLY A 73 5.65 -0.36 11.71
N LYS A 74 6.67 -0.69 10.91
CA LYS A 74 7.29 0.25 9.95
C LYS A 74 6.29 0.91 8.99
N ILE A 75 5.42 0.13 8.34
CA ILE A 75 4.40 0.66 7.41
C ILE A 75 3.20 1.26 8.18
N ASP A 76 2.80 0.67 9.31
CA ASP A 76 1.70 1.14 10.15
C ASP A 76 1.99 2.53 10.75
N GLU A 77 3.22 2.78 11.17
CA GLU A 77 3.71 4.07 11.61
C GLU A 77 3.61 5.10 10.49
N ALA A 78 4.07 4.78 9.28
CA ALA A 78 3.97 5.69 8.13
C ALA A 78 2.51 6.06 7.79
N ILE A 79 1.60 5.10 7.86
CA ILE A 79 0.15 5.31 7.68
C ILE A 79 -0.40 6.28 8.74
N ARG A 80 -0.08 6.04 10.01
CA ARG A 80 -0.55 6.87 11.13
C ARG A 80 0.00 8.29 11.02
N VAL A 81 1.30 8.45 10.75
CA VAL A 81 1.94 9.76 10.56
C VAL A 81 1.30 10.52 9.41
N ALA A 82 1.01 9.86 8.28
CA ALA A 82 0.36 10.51 7.14
C ALA A 82 -0.99 11.14 7.51
N ALA A 83 -1.82 10.40 8.24
CA ALA A 83 -3.14 10.87 8.64
C ALA A 83 -3.12 11.86 9.83
N LEU A 84 -2.34 11.56 10.87
CA LEU A 84 -2.36 12.31 12.13
C LEU A 84 -1.59 13.62 12.04
N GLU A 85 -0.41 13.61 11.40
CA GLU A 85 0.48 14.78 11.38
C GLU A 85 0.31 15.61 10.11
N ARG A 86 0.00 14.95 8.98
CA ARG A 86 -0.08 15.61 7.67
C ARG A 86 -1.51 15.72 7.13
N THR A 87 -2.50 15.20 7.84
CA THR A 87 -3.93 15.25 7.44
C THR A 87 -4.20 14.66 6.05
N VAL A 88 -3.37 13.73 5.60
CA VAL A 88 -3.54 13.01 4.34
C VAL A 88 -4.68 12.01 4.51
N ARG A 89 -5.64 11.96 3.57
CA ARG A 89 -6.72 10.98 3.61
C ARG A 89 -6.18 9.59 3.39
N VAL A 90 -6.45 8.66 4.29
CA VAL A 90 -6.05 7.26 4.12
C VAL A 90 -7.29 6.38 3.92
N ARG A 91 -7.26 5.51 2.90
CA ARG A 91 -8.25 4.45 2.72
C ARG A 91 -7.57 3.10 2.60
N LEU A 92 -7.96 2.15 3.44
CA LEU A 92 -7.48 0.78 3.41
C LEU A 92 -8.62 -0.15 2.99
N LEU A 93 -8.42 -0.86 1.86
CA LEU A 93 -9.33 -1.86 1.34
C LEU A 93 -8.67 -3.24 1.43
N ILE A 94 -8.96 -3.95 2.51
CA ILE A 94 -8.25 -5.19 2.89
C ILE A 94 -9.14 -6.38 2.62
N SER A 95 -8.61 -7.44 2.01
CA SER A 95 -9.46 -8.58 1.65
C SER A 95 -9.96 -9.34 2.88
N TRP A 96 -11.10 -9.99 2.76
CA TRP A 96 -11.59 -10.91 3.79
C TRP A 96 -12.14 -12.18 3.15
N TRP A 97 -11.65 -13.33 3.61
CA TRP A 97 -11.95 -14.65 3.08
C TRP A 97 -11.80 -15.72 4.16
N LYS A 98 -12.04 -17.01 3.81
CA LYS A 98 -12.05 -18.12 4.79
C LYS A 98 -10.71 -18.35 5.49
N HIS A 99 -9.62 -17.86 4.91
CA HIS A 99 -8.26 -18.03 5.43
C HIS A 99 -7.69 -16.75 6.07
N SER A 100 -8.47 -15.65 6.12
CA SER A 100 -8.05 -14.44 6.83
C SER A 100 -7.85 -14.73 8.31
N SER A 101 -6.75 -14.21 8.86
CA SER A 101 -6.51 -14.23 10.30
C SER A 101 -7.57 -13.40 11.03
N PRO A 102 -8.28 -13.93 12.04
CA PRO A 102 -9.18 -13.13 12.86
C PRO A 102 -8.45 -11.98 13.59
N ALA A 103 -7.15 -12.14 13.87
CA ALA A 103 -6.36 -11.15 14.58
C ALA A 103 -6.16 -9.86 13.77
N GLU A 104 -6.14 -9.96 12.44
CA GLU A 104 -6.02 -8.82 11.52
C GLU A 104 -7.10 -7.76 11.78
N GLU A 105 -8.30 -8.19 12.14
CA GLU A 105 -9.41 -7.29 12.44
C GLU A 105 -9.08 -6.32 13.58
N HIS A 106 -8.26 -6.72 14.56
CA HIS A 106 -7.85 -5.85 15.66
C HIS A 106 -6.88 -4.75 15.20
N TYR A 107 -5.94 -5.06 14.31
CA TYR A 107 -5.03 -4.07 13.74
C TYR A 107 -5.80 -3.04 12.90
N LEU A 108 -6.70 -3.52 12.05
CA LEU A 108 -7.53 -2.65 11.22
C LEU A 108 -8.46 -1.76 12.05
N ARG A 109 -9.02 -2.28 13.14
CA ARG A 109 -9.80 -1.45 14.09
C ARG A 109 -8.97 -0.39 14.77
N SER A 110 -7.71 -0.67 15.09
CA SER A 110 -6.81 0.32 15.69
C SER A 110 -6.60 1.53 14.76
N LEU A 111 -6.56 1.32 13.45
CA LEU A 111 -6.53 2.40 12.46
C LEU A 111 -7.89 3.09 12.32
N ALA A 112 -8.95 2.31 12.14
CA ALA A 112 -10.30 2.84 11.96
C ALA A 112 -10.82 3.63 13.18
N ALA A 113 -10.35 3.32 14.38
CA ALA A 113 -10.70 4.04 15.60
C ALA A 113 -10.14 5.47 15.64
N LEU A 114 -9.18 5.80 14.79
CA LEU A 114 -8.64 7.16 14.66
C LEU A 114 -9.51 8.05 13.75
N ASP A 115 -10.33 7.44 12.90
CA ASP A 115 -11.20 8.15 11.96
C ASP A 115 -12.14 9.09 12.70
N HIS A 116 -12.05 10.40 12.41
CA HIS A 116 -12.83 11.44 13.10
C HIS A 116 -12.73 11.47 14.64
N ALA A 117 -11.83 10.68 15.26
CA ALA A 117 -11.57 10.74 16.70
C ALA A 117 -10.83 12.04 17.08
N LEU A 118 -10.09 12.61 16.11
CA LEU A 118 -9.44 13.91 16.20
C LEU A 118 -9.85 14.78 15.01
N PRO A 119 -9.87 16.13 15.15
CA PRO A 119 -10.19 17.02 14.05
C PRO A 119 -9.27 16.76 12.85
N ARG A 120 -9.87 16.68 11.64
CA ARG A 120 -9.18 16.55 10.34
C ARG A 120 -8.48 15.20 10.10
N VAL A 121 -8.59 14.22 11.00
CA VAL A 121 -8.10 12.86 10.77
C VAL A 121 -9.13 12.09 9.94
N ASP A 122 -8.69 11.52 8.81
CA ASP A 122 -9.49 10.75 7.85
C ASP A 122 -8.74 9.43 7.55
N ILE A 123 -9.09 8.37 8.27
CA ILE A 123 -8.55 7.02 8.08
C ILE A 123 -9.70 6.03 7.98
N GLN A 124 -10.06 5.64 6.75
CA GLN A 124 -11.19 4.74 6.53
C GLN A 124 -10.70 3.34 6.22
N VAL A 125 -11.32 2.34 6.82
CA VAL A 125 -10.98 0.93 6.59
C VAL A 125 -12.22 0.15 6.17
N ARG A 126 -12.11 -0.63 5.09
CA ARG A 126 -13.15 -1.54 4.61
C ARG A 126 -12.55 -2.92 4.33
N ARG A 127 -13.39 -3.95 4.49
CA ARG A 127 -13.12 -5.29 3.98
C ARG A 127 -13.58 -5.40 2.54
N PHE A 128 -12.81 -6.11 1.71
CA PHE A 128 -13.24 -6.51 0.37
C PHE A 128 -13.59 -7.99 0.35
N ILE A 129 -14.86 -8.32 0.10
CA ILE A 129 -15.36 -9.69 0.10
C ILE A 129 -15.78 -10.06 -1.32
N VAL A 130 -15.06 -11.00 -1.91
CA VAL A 130 -15.45 -11.59 -3.20
C VAL A 130 -16.66 -12.51 -2.96
N PRO A 131 -17.81 -12.29 -3.63
CA PRO A 131 -18.98 -13.12 -3.43
C PRO A 131 -18.72 -14.55 -3.91
N SER A 132 -19.42 -15.51 -3.32
CA SER A 132 -19.26 -16.92 -3.64
C SER A 132 -20.58 -17.67 -3.49
N THR A 133 -20.80 -18.65 -4.36
CA THR A 133 -21.89 -19.64 -4.26
C THR A 133 -21.42 -20.84 -3.43
N PRO A 134 -22.33 -21.67 -2.87
CA PRO A 134 -21.95 -22.86 -2.11
C PRO A 134 -20.99 -23.79 -2.85
N ASP A 135 -21.12 -23.94 -4.17
CA ASP A 135 -20.22 -24.78 -4.97
C ASP A 135 -18.84 -24.13 -5.18
N GLN A 136 -18.79 -22.82 -5.45
CA GLN A 136 -17.52 -22.09 -5.55
C GLN A 136 -16.74 -22.11 -4.23
N ASP A 137 -17.47 -22.09 -3.11
CA ASP A 137 -16.93 -22.13 -1.75
C ASP A 137 -16.22 -23.42 -1.38
N ARG A 138 -16.38 -24.48 -2.19
CA ARG A 138 -15.70 -25.77 -2.04
C ARG A 138 -14.33 -25.78 -2.70
N ILE A 139 -14.02 -24.78 -3.53
CA ILE A 139 -12.72 -24.67 -4.19
C ILE A 139 -11.73 -24.04 -3.19
N PRO A 140 -10.70 -24.77 -2.74
CA PRO A 140 -9.76 -24.26 -1.74
C PRO A 140 -8.95 -23.10 -2.30
N PHE A 141 -8.65 -22.11 -1.45
CA PHE A 141 -7.85 -20.93 -1.77
C PHE A 141 -8.37 -20.07 -2.94
N ALA A 142 -9.63 -20.23 -3.33
CA ALA A 142 -10.29 -19.40 -4.32
C ALA A 142 -11.09 -18.26 -3.65
N ARG A 143 -11.67 -17.39 -4.49
CA ARG A 143 -12.63 -16.36 -4.07
C ARG A 143 -12.04 -15.34 -3.08
N VAL A 144 -10.86 -14.82 -3.41
CA VAL A 144 -10.22 -13.75 -2.67
C VAL A 144 -9.74 -12.68 -3.63
N ASN A 145 -9.80 -11.41 -3.20
CA ASN A 145 -9.13 -10.34 -3.90
C ASN A 145 -7.65 -10.38 -3.48
N HIS A 146 -6.74 -10.65 -4.42
CA HIS A 146 -5.32 -10.88 -4.11
C HIS A 146 -4.45 -9.68 -4.48
N ASN A 147 -4.99 -8.46 -4.44
CA ASN A 147 -4.24 -7.24 -4.72
C ASN A 147 -3.08 -7.03 -3.75
N LYS A 148 -2.06 -6.31 -4.21
CA LYS A 148 -0.97 -5.70 -3.41
C LYS A 148 -0.54 -4.41 -4.07
N TYR A 149 -1.36 -3.37 -3.95
CA TYR A 149 -1.04 -2.08 -4.54
C TYR A 149 -1.38 -0.93 -3.61
N MET A 150 -0.74 0.20 -3.87
CA MET A 150 -1.04 1.48 -3.26
C MET A 150 -1.05 2.55 -4.35
N VAL A 151 -1.94 3.52 -4.21
CA VAL A 151 -1.97 4.71 -5.05
C VAL A 151 -2.11 5.95 -4.18
N THR A 152 -1.28 6.95 -4.45
CA THR A 152 -1.33 8.28 -3.82
C THR A 152 -1.56 9.32 -4.88
N ASP A 153 -1.80 10.58 -4.51
CA ASP A 153 -1.90 11.72 -5.43
C ASP A 153 -0.72 11.82 -6.41
N LYS A 154 0.44 11.26 -6.06
CA LYS A 154 1.67 11.37 -6.86
C LYS A 154 2.22 10.07 -7.41
N THR A 155 1.89 8.91 -6.83
CA THR A 155 2.61 7.67 -7.16
C THR A 155 1.69 6.47 -7.20
N ALA A 156 1.94 5.56 -8.15
CA ALA A 156 1.38 4.21 -8.18
C ALA A 156 2.45 3.19 -7.77
N TYR A 157 2.08 2.29 -6.87
CA TYR A 157 2.89 1.16 -6.41
C TYR A 157 2.11 -0.13 -6.64
N ILE A 158 2.71 -1.11 -7.30
CA ILE A 158 2.15 -2.45 -7.49
C ILE A 158 3.22 -3.47 -7.12
N GLY A 159 2.98 -4.27 -6.08
CA GLY A 159 3.93 -5.25 -5.56
C GLY A 159 3.40 -6.67 -5.57
N THR A 160 4.22 -7.59 -5.06
CA THR A 160 3.85 -9.00 -4.83
C THR A 160 3.59 -9.33 -3.36
N SER A 161 4.09 -8.48 -2.44
CA SER A 161 4.15 -8.73 -1.00
C SER A 161 2.89 -8.27 -0.27
N ASN A 162 2.28 -9.15 0.54
CA ASN A 162 1.29 -8.72 1.52
C ASN A 162 1.93 -7.82 2.57
N TRP A 163 1.12 -7.01 3.26
CA TRP A 163 1.63 -5.97 4.14
C TRP A 163 1.78 -6.48 5.58
N SER A 164 2.62 -7.50 5.73
CA SER A 164 3.19 -7.94 7.00
C SER A 164 4.70 -8.04 6.89
N GLY A 165 5.42 -7.91 8.01
CA GLY A 165 6.87 -7.74 7.96
C GLY A 165 7.62 -8.93 7.37
N ASP A 166 7.10 -10.16 7.53
CA ASP A 166 7.75 -11.37 7.00
C ASP A 166 7.88 -11.34 5.47
N TYR A 167 6.95 -10.67 4.77
CA TYR A 167 7.00 -10.54 3.31
C TYR A 167 8.10 -9.60 2.81
N PHE A 168 8.54 -8.67 3.66
CA PHE A 168 9.59 -7.71 3.33
C PHE A 168 10.97 -8.14 3.86
N LEU A 169 11.01 -8.90 4.95
CA LEU A 169 12.25 -9.32 5.59
C LEU A 169 12.72 -10.71 5.17
N ASP A 170 11.80 -11.63 4.89
CA ASP A 170 12.11 -13.05 4.71
C ASP A 170 11.59 -13.65 3.39
N THR A 171 10.72 -12.95 2.66
CA THR A 171 10.12 -13.44 1.39
C THR A 171 10.60 -12.64 0.19
N ALA A 172 10.93 -13.35 -0.89
CA ALA A 172 11.30 -12.73 -2.16
C ALA A 172 10.11 -12.00 -2.79
N GLY A 173 10.27 -10.71 -3.02
CA GLY A 173 9.25 -9.82 -3.58
C GLY A 173 9.83 -8.81 -4.54
N VAL A 174 8.96 -8.30 -5.43
CA VAL A 174 9.28 -7.22 -6.35
C VAL A 174 8.11 -6.27 -6.45
N ALA A 175 8.41 -4.99 -6.61
CA ALA A 175 7.41 -3.98 -6.88
C ALA A 175 7.76 -3.08 -8.04
N PHE A 176 6.72 -2.64 -8.74
CA PHE A 176 6.76 -1.61 -9.76
C PHE A 176 6.27 -0.28 -9.15
N VAL A 177 7.06 0.77 -9.34
CA VAL A 177 6.75 2.12 -8.88
C VAL A 177 6.71 3.06 -10.08
N TYR A 178 5.61 3.80 -10.22
CA TYR A 178 5.42 4.79 -11.26
C TYR A 178 5.03 6.15 -10.68
N ARG A 179 5.81 7.16 -11.03
CA ARG A 179 5.56 8.57 -10.68
C ARG A 179 5.51 9.41 -11.97
N PRO A 180 4.34 9.93 -12.38
CA PRO A 180 4.23 10.80 -13.54
C PRO A 180 4.95 12.13 -13.29
N ASP A 181 5.43 12.75 -14.36
CA ASP A 181 5.94 14.13 -14.30
C ASP A 181 4.79 15.08 -13.94
N THR A 182 4.96 15.86 -12.88
CA THR A 182 4.00 16.92 -12.53
C THR A 182 4.42 18.28 -13.07
N ASP A 183 5.66 18.44 -13.56
CA ASP A 183 6.20 19.74 -14.00
C ASP A 183 5.89 20.07 -15.48
N GLU A 184 5.44 19.10 -16.29
CA GLU A 184 5.07 19.32 -17.69
C GLU A 184 3.63 19.80 -17.92
N VAL A 185 2.77 19.85 -16.89
CA VAL A 185 1.37 20.30 -17.03
C VAL A 185 1.24 21.80 -16.79
N LYS A 186 1.98 22.61 -17.56
CA LYS A 186 1.72 24.06 -17.69
C LYS A 186 0.99 24.44 -18.98
N ASP A 187 0.68 23.48 -19.84
CA ASP A 187 -0.04 23.72 -21.08
C ASP A 187 -1.41 23.05 -21.04
N ALA A 188 -2.44 23.83 -20.69
CA ALA A 188 -3.83 23.40 -20.49
C ALA A 188 -4.53 22.85 -21.76
N SER A 189 -3.80 22.73 -22.88
CA SER A 189 -4.31 22.28 -24.18
C SER A 189 -3.82 20.91 -24.62
N ARG A 190 -2.95 20.22 -23.87
CA ARG A 190 -2.68 18.80 -24.13
C ARG A 190 -3.70 17.97 -23.34
N ASN A 191 -4.53 17.21 -24.07
CA ASN A 191 -5.31 16.10 -23.51
C ASN A 191 -4.47 15.44 -22.42
N ILE A 192 -4.89 15.53 -21.16
CA ILE A 192 -4.16 14.90 -20.06
C ILE A 192 -4.10 13.43 -20.41
N SER A 193 -2.94 12.95 -20.85
CA SER A 193 -2.75 11.56 -21.22
C SER A 193 -3.01 10.77 -19.95
N ARG A 194 -4.10 10.00 -19.95
CA ARG A 194 -4.45 9.09 -18.87
C ARG A 194 -3.22 8.23 -18.57
N ASP A 195 -2.75 8.26 -17.33
CA ASP A 195 -1.59 7.51 -16.87
C ASP A 195 -1.99 6.34 -15.96
N ILE A 196 -1.06 5.43 -15.73
CA ILE A 196 -1.28 4.24 -14.89
C ILE A 196 -1.62 4.60 -13.44
N ARG A 197 -1.21 5.78 -12.94
CA ARG A 197 -1.54 6.23 -11.58
C ARG A 197 -3.02 6.58 -11.47
N ARG A 198 -3.57 7.27 -12.47
CA ARG A 198 -5.01 7.55 -12.57
C ARG A 198 -5.82 6.27 -12.78
N ASP A 199 -5.36 5.37 -13.65
CA ASP A 199 -6.03 4.08 -13.85
C ASP A 199 -6.09 3.26 -12.56
N LEU A 200 -5.00 3.24 -11.78
CA LEU A 200 -4.96 2.51 -10.51
C LEU A 200 -5.85 3.16 -9.44
N GLN A 201 -5.96 4.49 -9.43
CA GLN A 201 -6.94 5.20 -8.61
C GLN A 201 -8.37 4.81 -9.00
N ASP A 202 -8.71 4.81 -10.29
CA ASP A 202 -10.05 4.45 -10.77
C ASP A 202 -10.42 3.02 -10.37
N VAL A 203 -9.47 2.08 -10.45
CA VAL A 203 -9.66 0.70 -9.97
C VAL A 203 -9.94 0.67 -8.46
N PHE A 204 -9.17 1.41 -7.67
CA PHE A 204 -9.41 1.51 -6.23
C PHE A 204 -10.78 2.08 -5.91
N GLU A 205 -11.17 3.20 -6.54
CA GLU A 205 -12.42 3.89 -6.25
C GLU A 205 -13.64 3.07 -6.70
N ARG A 206 -13.54 2.38 -7.85
CA ARG A 206 -14.54 1.40 -8.28
C ARG A 206 -14.73 0.31 -7.23
N ASP A 207 -13.65 -0.28 -6.74
CA ASP A 207 -13.73 -1.37 -5.78
C ASP A 207 -14.20 -0.88 -4.40
N TRP A 208 -13.74 0.30 -3.98
CA TRP A 208 -14.14 0.97 -2.74
C TRP A 208 -15.64 1.28 -2.66
N THR A 209 -16.23 1.69 -3.79
CA THR A 209 -17.66 2.02 -3.89
C THR A 209 -18.54 0.84 -4.26
N SER A 210 -17.93 -0.32 -4.54
CA SER A 210 -18.65 -1.55 -4.88
C SER A 210 -19.40 -2.13 -3.67
N PRO A 211 -20.43 -2.97 -3.89
CA PRO A 211 -21.10 -3.70 -2.81
C PRO A 211 -20.20 -4.74 -2.12
N TYR A 212 -18.99 -4.99 -2.64
CA TYR A 212 -18.02 -5.92 -2.09
C TYR A 212 -17.13 -5.27 -1.04
N ALA A 213 -17.05 -3.93 -1.02
CA ALA A 213 -16.38 -3.17 0.01
C ALA A 213 -17.33 -2.93 1.20
N VAL A 214 -17.19 -3.74 2.24
CA VAL A 214 -18.03 -3.70 3.43
C VAL A 214 -17.29 -3.07 4.62
N PRO A 215 -17.99 -2.46 5.58
CA PRO A 215 -17.37 -2.02 6.83
C PRO A 215 -16.71 -3.18 7.57
N LEU A 216 -15.76 -2.86 8.46
CA LEU A 216 -15.26 -3.82 9.46
C LEU A 216 -16.45 -4.42 10.24
N ARG A 217 -16.33 -5.68 10.67
CA ARG A 217 -17.42 -6.36 11.40
C ARG A 217 -17.72 -5.58 12.69
N ARG A 218 -18.88 -5.76 13.33
CA ARG A 218 -19.04 -5.29 14.73
C ARG A 218 -18.65 -6.44 15.66
N LEU A 219 -17.99 -6.11 16.77
CA LEU A 219 -17.73 -7.07 17.85
C LEU A 219 -19.02 -7.35 18.64
#